data_AF-A0A2K4L1A8-F1
#
_entry.id   AF-A0A2K4L1A8-F1
#
_cell.length_a   1.000
_cell.length_b   1.000
_cell.length_c   1.000
_cell.angle_alpha   90.00
_cell.angle_beta   90.00
_cell.angle_gamma   90.00
#
_symmetry.space_group_name_H-M   'P 1'
#
loop_
_entity.id
_entity.type
_entity.pdbx_description
1 polymer ?
#
loop_
_entity_poly.entity_id
_entity_poly.type
_entity_poly.pdbx_seq_one_letter_code
_entity_poly.pdbx_strand_id
1 'polypeptide(L)'
;MRIVVLLILLLALPASASDPVSLEANIADAISRDDLDAAGVALIELKEMACSGNPEAAAKIGRLYLFGNGLLGRDLEKAKSFLRFGAESGTSHSAADLAIAIATNAAGAEELQEAAKWAKVARYVDGEGSSDVVVQLVNLAAAGTDLTVGVQRGARWIQLYRTRGVTVEGSPCQPG
;
A
#
# COMPACT_ATOMS: atom_id res chain seq x y z
N MET A 1 21.00 -35.03 -50.60
CA MET A 1 21.33 -35.05 -49.16
C MET A 1 20.98 -33.68 -48.60
N ARG A 2 19.77 -33.52 -48.03
CA ARG A 2 19.28 -32.26 -47.44
C ARG A 2 18.88 -32.55 -46.00
N ILE A 3 19.72 -32.14 -45.06
CA ILE A 3 19.41 -32.20 -43.63
C ILE A 3 18.64 -30.92 -43.32
N VAL A 4 17.33 -31.05 -43.09
CA VAL A 4 16.48 -29.99 -42.55
C VAL A 4 16.58 -30.09 -41.03
N VAL A 5 17.35 -29.20 -40.41
CA VAL A 5 17.39 -29.05 -38.95
C VAL A 5 16.18 -28.22 -38.54
N LEU A 6 15.15 -28.88 -38.01
CA LEU A 6 14.01 -28.23 -37.37
C LEU A 6 14.47 -27.61 -36.05
N LEU A 7 14.57 -26.27 -36.01
CA LEU A 7 14.70 -25.48 -34.79
C LEU A 7 13.34 -25.48 -34.07
N ILE A 8 13.21 -26.30 -33.03
CA ILE A 8 12.05 -26.27 -32.13
C ILE A 8 12.24 -25.06 -31.19
N LEU A 9 11.56 -23.96 -31.51
CA LEU A 9 11.44 -22.81 -30.62
C LEU A 9 10.47 -23.18 -29.50
N LEU A 10 11.02 -23.55 -28.34
CA LEU A 10 10.26 -23.84 -27.13
C LEU A 10 9.71 -22.50 -26.57
N LEU A 11 8.51 -22.12 -27.00
CA LEU A 11 7.74 -21.05 -26.37
C LEU A 11 7.36 -21.52 -24.96
N ALA A 12 8.17 -21.15 -23.97
CA ALA A 12 7.76 -21.20 -22.57
C ALA A 12 6.54 -20.28 -22.45
N LEU A 13 5.37 -20.88 -22.29
CA LEU A 13 4.17 -20.15 -21.84
C LEU A 13 4.56 -19.45 -20.55
N PRO A 14 4.45 -18.11 -20.45
CA PRO A 14 4.69 -17.46 -19.18
C PRO A 14 3.72 -18.09 -18.19
N ALA A 15 4.24 -18.64 -17.08
CA ALA A 15 3.42 -18.89 -15.91
C ALA A 15 2.67 -17.57 -15.65
N SER A 16 1.33 -17.61 -15.60
CA SER A 16 0.56 -16.40 -15.32
C SER A 16 1.02 -15.89 -13.95
N ALA A 17 1.86 -14.86 -13.94
CA ALA A 17 2.30 -14.27 -12.69
C ALA A 17 1.05 -13.75 -11.99
N SER A 18 0.80 -14.23 -10.77
CA SER A 18 -0.32 -13.78 -9.94
C SER A 18 -0.19 -12.28 -9.73
N ASP A 19 -1.26 -11.52 -9.92
CA ASP A 19 -1.26 -10.09 -9.62
C ASP A 19 -1.60 -9.85 -8.12
N PRO A 20 -1.29 -8.68 -7.55
CA PRO A 20 -1.51 -8.43 -6.13
C PRO A 20 -2.98 -8.57 -5.69
N VAL A 21 -3.94 -8.29 -6.58
CA VAL A 21 -5.37 -8.38 -6.28
C VAL A 21 -5.82 -9.84 -6.24
N SER A 22 -5.37 -10.66 -7.19
CA SER A 22 -5.67 -12.10 -7.15
C SER A 22 -5.01 -12.78 -5.96
N LEU A 23 -3.81 -12.38 -5.55
CA LEU A 23 -3.17 -12.90 -4.34
C LEU A 23 -3.94 -12.54 -3.06
N GLU A 24 -4.41 -11.29 -2.93
CA GLU A 24 -5.26 -10.90 -1.79
C GLU A 24 -6.55 -11.73 -1.74
N ALA A 25 -7.19 -11.95 -2.89
CA ALA A 25 -8.39 -12.79 -2.99
C ALA A 25 -8.10 -14.25 -2.63
N ASN A 26 -6.96 -14.80 -3.07
CA ASN A 26 -6.53 -16.16 -2.75
C ASN A 26 -6.27 -16.33 -1.25
N ILE A 27 -5.67 -15.34 -0.59
CA ILE A 27 -5.49 -15.35 0.87
C ILE A 27 -6.85 -15.42 1.56
N ALA A 28 -7.80 -14.57 1.18
CA ALA A 28 -9.13 -14.54 1.78
C ALA A 28 -9.90 -15.86 1.55
N ASP A 29 -9.88 -16.39 0.33
CA ASP A 29 -10.51 -17.66 -0.02
C ASP A 29 -9.91 -18.83 0.78
N ALA A 30 -8.58 -18.93 0.83
CA ALA A 30 -7.89 -19.99 1.56
C ALA A 30 -8.18 -19.93 3.07
N ILE A 31 -8.17 -18.74 3.68
CA ILE A 31 -8.60 -18.56 5.09
C ILE A 31 -10.05 -19.03 5.29
N SER A 32 -10.96 -18.71 4.36
CA SER A 32 -12.36 -19.13 4.46
C SER A 32 -12.57 -20.64 4.42
N ARG A 33 -11.61 -21.36 3.81
CA ARG A 33 -11.57 -22.83 3.72
C ARG A 33 -10.72 -23.48 4.81
N ASP A 34 -10.21 -22.69 5.77
CA ASP A 34 -9.26 -23.13 6.80
C ASP A 34 -7.96 -23.72 6.23
N ASP A 35 -7.60 -23.34 5.00
CA ASP A 35 -6.38 -23.74 4.31
C ASP A 35 -5.27 -22.71 4.56
N LEU A 36 -4.73 -22.75 5.79
CA LEU A 36 -3.72 -21.77 6.24
C LEU A 36 -2.39 -21.92 5.48
N ASP A 37 -2.09 -23.11 4.96
CA ASP A 37 -0.88 -23.35 4.17
C ASP A 37 -0.98 -22.64 2.82
N ALA A 38 -2.08 -22.79 2.09
CA ALA A 38 -2.30 -22.07 0.83
C ALA A 38 -2.34 -20.55 1.05
N ALA A 39 -2.99 -20.10 2.12
CA ALA A 39 -3.04 -18.68 2.47
C ALA A 39 -1.64 -18.12 2.79
N GLY A 40 -0.81 -18.91 3.48
CA GLY A 40 0.58 -18.57 3.78
C GLY A 40 1.45 -18.43 2.54
N VAL A 41 1.31 -19.34 1.57
CA VAL A 41 2.04 -19.27 0.28
C VAL A 41 1.68 -17.99 -0.49
N ALA A 42 0.38 -17.70 -0.64
CA ALA A 42 -0.08 -16.50 -1.33
C ALA A 42 0.37 -15.22 -0.62
N LEU A 43 0.41 -15.22 0.71
CA LEU A 43 0.93 -14.10 1.50
C LEU A 43 2.43 -13.86 1.31
N ILE A 44 3.23 -14.94 1.22
CA ILE A 44 4.66 -14.83 0.95
C ILE A 44 4.89 -14.22 -0.44
N GLU A 45 4.21 -14.72 -1.47
CA GLU A 45 4.31 -14.19 -2.84
C GLU A 45 3.92 -12.70 -2.89
N LEU A 46 2.81 -12.32 -2.24
CA LEU A 46 2.37 -10.93 -2.15
C LEU A 46 3.41 -10.05 -1.45
N LYS A 47 4.04 -10.56 -0.39
CA LYS A 47 5.10 -9.84 0.33
C LYS A 47 6.36 -9.69 -0.52
N GLU A 48 6.76 -10.71 -1.27
CA GLU A 48 7.90 -10.64 -2.18
C GLU A 48 7.70 -9.60 -3.28
N MET A 49 6.48 -9.51 -3.83
CA MET A 49 6.12 -8.45 -4.78
C MET A 49 6.25 -7.06 -4.15
N ALA A 50 5.73 -6.88 -2.93
CA ALA A 50 5.85 -5.62 -2.19
C ALA A 50 7.32 -5.26 -1.94
N CYS A 51 8.13 -6.21 -1.49
CA CYS A 51 9.56 -6.00 -1.24
C CYS A 51 10.33 -5.68 -2.53
N SER A 52 9.86 -6.15 -3.68
CA SER A 52 10.42 -5.88 -5.01
C SER A 52 9.95 -4.54 -5.61
N GLY A 53 9.23 -3.73 -4.82
CA GLY A 53 8.82 -2.37 -5.20
C GLY A 53 7.46 -2.30 -5.89
N ASN A 54 6.63 -3.34 -5.83
CA ASN A 54 5.25 -3.25 -6.31
C ASN A 54 4.39 -2.47 -5.29
N PRO A 55 3.87 -1.29 -5.64
CA PRO A 55 3.20 -0.43 -4.68
C PRO A 55 1.77 -0.88 -4.36
N GLU A 56 1.11 -1.63 -5.25
CA GLU A 56 -0.19 -2.26 -4.96
C GLU A 56 -0.02 -3.39 -3.95
N ALA A 57 0.98 -4.25 -4.14
CA ALA A 57 1.31 -5.30 -3.18
C ALA A 57 1.70 -4.71 -1.82
N ALA A 58 2.47 -3.61 -1.81
CA ALA A 58 2.78 -2.88 -0.58
C ALA A 58 1.51 -2.36 0.12
N ALA A 59 0.57 -1.78 -0.63
CA ALA A 59 -0.72 -1.35 -0.08
C ALA A 59 -1.47 -2.51 0.60
N LYS A 60 -1.54 -3.67 -0.06
CA LYS A 60 -2.19 -4.87 0.51
C LYS A 60 -1.53 -5.34 1.79
N ILE A 61 -0.20 -5.52 1.76
CA ILE A 61 0.55 -5.97 2.94
C ILE A 61 0.43 -4.96 4.10
N GLY A 62 0.49 -3.67 3.79
CA GLY A 62 0.28 -2.60 4.76
C GLY A 62 -1.08 -2.67 5.43
N ARG A 63 -2.14 -2.91 4.65
CA ARG A 63 -3.50 -3.11 5.16
C ARG A 63 -3.64 -4.37 6.01
N LEU A 64 -3.01 -5.48 5.60
CA LEU A 64 -2.98 -6.71 6.38
C LEU A 64 -2.31 -6.51 7.75
N TYR A 65 -1.22 -5.74 7.82
CA TYR A 65 -0.62 -5.36 9.10
C TYR A 65 -1.45 -4.36 9.91
N LEU A 66 -2.21 -3.47 9.24
CA LEU A 66 -3.03 -2.45 9.91
C LEU A 66 -4.18 -3.07 10.72
N PHE A 67 -4.87 -4.04 10.12
CA PHE A 67 -6.06 -4.65 10.73
C PHE A 67 -5.79 -6.02 11.35
N GLY A 68 -4.77 -6.74 10.85
CA GLY A 68 -4.60 -8.16 11.11
C GLY A 68 -5.64 -9.01 10.36
N ASN A 69 -5.30 -10.24 10.01
CA ASN A 69 -6.19 -11.15 9.28
C ASN A 69 -6.16 -12.60 9.80
N GLY A 70 -5.58 -12.84 10.98
CA GLY A 70 -5.37 -14.18 11.54
C GLY A 70 -4.05 -14.83 11.12
N LEU A 71 -3.47 -14.45 9.98
CA LEU A 71 -2.12 -14.86 9.55
C LEU A 71 -1.06 -13.85 9.99
N LEU A 72 -1.32 -12.56 9.72
CA LEU A 72 -0.53 -11.46 10.24
C LEU A 72 -1.22 -10.86 11.46
N GLY A 73 -0.48 -10.79 12.55
CA GLY A 73 -0.85 -9.96 13.70
C GLY A 73 -0.78 -8.48 13.33
N ARG A 74 -1.63 -7.68 13.98
CA ARG A 74 -1.60 -6.23 13.83
C ARG A 74 -0.24 -5.67 14.23
N ASP A 75 0.40 -4.92 13.34
CA ASP A 75 1.71 -4.29 13.53
C ASP A 75 1.73 -2.93 12.83
N LEU A 76 1.55 -1.86 13.61
CA LEU A 76 1.37 -0.51 13.08
C LEU A 76 2.63 0.07 12.46
N GLU A 77 3.81 -0.30 12.96
CA GLU A 77 5.07 0.19 12.39
C GLU A 77 5.30 -0.40 11.01
N LYS A 78 5.07 -1.71 10.86
CA LYS A 78 5.11 -2.35 9.54
C LYS A 78 4.02 -1.80 8.63
N ALA A 79 2.79 -1.67 9.12
CA ALA A 79 1.70 -1.08 8.34
C ALA A 79 2.10 0.30 7.80
N LYS A 80 2.60 1.20 8.64
CA LYS A 80 3.07 2.54 8.22
C LYS A 80 4.16 2.46 7.15
N SER A 81 5.13 1.55 7.28
CA SER A 81 6.21 1.41 6.30
C SER A 81 5.68 1.01 4.91
N PHE A 82 4.87 -0.05 4.84
CA PHE A 82 4.29 -0.54 3.58
C PHE A 82 3.29 0.45 2.97
N LEU A 83 2.40 1.03 3.78
CA LEU A 83 1.41 2.01 3.33
C LEU A 83 2.08 3.32 2.87
N ARG A 84 3.18 3.74 3.51
CA ARG A 84 3.97 4.90 3.06
C ARG A 84 4.55 4.69 1.68
N PHE A 85 5.14 3.52 1.42
CA PHE A 85 5.63 3.19 0.09
C PHE A 85 4.50 3.30 -0.96
N GLY A 86 3.36 2.64 -0.72
CA GLY A 86 2.20 2.71 -1.62
C GLY A 86 1.65 4.13 -1.80
N ALA A 87 1.55 4.91 -0.71
CA ALA A 87 1.04 6.28 -0.75
C ALA A 87 1.98 7.22 -1.50
N GLU A 88 3.30 7.06 -1.35
CA GLU A 88 4.30 7.82 -2.11
C GLU A 88 4.28 7.48 -3.60
N SER A 89 3.94 6.23 -3.96
CA SER A 89 3.74 5.81 -5.36
C SER A 89 2.39 6.27 -5.94
N GLY A 90 1.51 6.85 -5.13
CA GLY A 90 0.17 7.26 -5.53
C GLY A 90 -0.81 6.10 -5.70
N THR A 91 -0.56 4.96 -5.05
CA THR A 91 -1.49 3.83 -5.03
C THR A 91 -2.76 4.22 -4.28
N SER A 92 -3.91 3.91 -4.91
CA SER A 92 -5.23 4.16 -4.31
C SER A 92 -5.35 3.53 -2.93
N HIS A 93 -6.06 4.18 -2.02
CA HIS A 93 -6.30 3.78 -0.63
C HIS A 93 -5.08 3.77 0.33
N SER A 94 -3.84 3.75 -0.18
CA SER A 94 -2.65 3.69 0.71
C SER A 94 -2.49 4.95 1.54
N ALA A 95 -2.76 6.12 0.95
CA ALA A 95 -2.70 7.40 1.65
C ALA A 95 -3.81 7.50 2.73
N ALA A 96 -5.00 6.97 2.44
CA ALA A 96 -6.10 6.91 3.39
C ALA A 96 -5.75 6.01 4.59
N ASP A 97 -5.31 4.78 4.32
CA ASP A 97 -4.94 3.81 5.36
C ASP A 97 -3.74 4.30 6.19
N LEU A 98 -2.77 4.98 5.56
CA LEU A 98 -1.64 5.59 6.27
C LEU A 98 -2.09 6.73 7.19
N ALA A 99 -2.99 7.59 6.71
CA ALA A 99 -3.54 8.67 7.54
C ALA A 99 -4.31 8.10 8.75
N ILE A 100 -5.08 7.03 8.56
CA ILE A 100 -5.77 6.31 9.65
C ILE A 100 -4.75 5.73 10.63
N ALA A 101 -3.73 5.01 10.15
CA ALA A 101 -2.71 4.38 10.98
C ALA A 101 -1.97 5.40 11.87
N ILE A 102 -1.63 6.56 11.30
CA ILE A 102 -0.95 7.64 12.01
C ILE A 102 -1.90 8.34 12.99
N ALA A 103 -3.08 8.79 12.54
CA ALA A 103 -4.00 9.57 13.36
C ALA A 103 -4.51 8.80 14.59
N THR A 104 -4.74 7.50 14.45
CA THR A 104 -5.23 6.66 15.56
C THR A 104 -4.18 6.38 16.64
N ASN A 105 -2.89 6.67 16.38
CA ASN A 105 -1.79 6.41 17.31
C ASN A 105 -0.84 7.61 17.43
N ALA A 106 -1.30 8.80 17.06
CA ALA A 106 -0.48 10.01 17.09
C ALA A 106 -0.10 10.35 18.54
N ALA A 107 1.20 10.52 18.80
CA ALA A 107 1.70 10.91 20.11
C ALA A 107 1.76 12.44 20.30
N GLY A 108 1.65 13.22 19.22
CA GLY A 108 1.59 14.66 19.27
C GLY A 108 1.27 15.33 17.94
N ALA A 109 1.54 16.63 17.90
CA ALA A 109 1.22 17.48 16.77
C ALA A 109 1.95 17.07 15.49
N GLU A 110 3.19 16.58 15.57
CA GLU A 110 3.96 16.22 14.37
C GLU A 110 3.33 15.06 13.60
N GLU A 111 2.93 13.98 14.29
CA GLU A 111 2.24 12.87 13.65
C GLU A 111 0.87 13.30 13.10
N LEU A 112 0.14 14.15 13.82
CA LEU A 112 -1.13 14.71 13.31
C LEU A 112 -0.93 15.53 12.03
N GLN A 113 0.14 16.32 11.95
CA GLN A 113 0.50 17.06 10.73
C GLN A 113 0.85 16.09 9.60
N GLU A 114 1.43 14.93 9.90
CA GLU A 114 1.71 13.92 8.89
C GLU A 114 0.41 13.22 8.43
N ALA A 115 -0.49 12.88 9.34
CA ALA A 115 -1.80 12.34 8.99
C ALA A 115 -2.59 13.32 8.10
N ALA A 116 -2.57 14.62 8.39
CA ALA A 116 -3.19 15.64 7.56
C ALA A 116 -2.59 15.73 6.15
N LYS A 117 -1.27 15.56 6.00
CA LYS A 117 -0.64 15.44 4.68
C LYS A 117 -1.26 14.29 3.91
N TRP A 118 -1.30 13.10 4.50
CA TRP A 118 -1.77 11.90 3.83
C TRP A 118 -3.29 11.89 3.58
N ALA A 119 -4.10 12.43 4.49
CA ALA A 119 -5.54 12.61 4.25
C ALA A 119 -5.82 13.56 3.07
N LYS A 120 -5.02 14.63 2.93
CA LYS A 120 -5.12 15.54 1.77
C LYS A 120 -4.75 14.83 0.46
N VAL A 121 -3.73 13.98 0.49
CA VAL A 121 -3.32 13.16 -0.67
C VAL A 121 -4.38 12.12 -1.01
N ALA A 122 -4.92 11.41 -0.03
CA ALA A 122 -6.00 10.43 -0.20
C ALA A 122 -7.20 11.04 -0.92
N ARG A 123 -7.64 12.22 -0.48
CA ARG A 123 -8.74 12.93 -1.13
C ARG A 123 -8.47 13.31 -2.59
N TYR A 124 -7.21 13.49 -2.96
CA TYR A 124 -6.83 13.74 -4.35
C TYR A 124 -6.77 12.46 -5.19
N VAL A 125 -6.22 11.37 -4.64
CA VAL A 125 -6.02 10.09 -5.35
C VAL A 125 -7.32 9.30 -5.45
N ASP A 126 -8.06 9.18 -4.34
CA ASP A 126 -9.26 8.33 -4.21
C ASP A 126 -10.56 9.10 -4.49
N GLY A 127 -10.49 10.44 -4.55
CA GLY A 127 -11.62 11.35 -4.76
C GLY A 127 -12.25 11.89 -3.46
N GLU A 128 -13.02 12.98 -3.59
CA GLU A 128 -13.57 13.70 -2.43
C GLU A 128 -14.55 12.83 -1.62
N GLY A 129 -15.41 12.04 -2.26
CA GLY A 129 -16.40 11.24 -1.55
C GLY A 129 -15.85 10.07 -0.74
N SER A 130 -14.81 9.38 -1.22
CA SER A 130 -14.27 8.18 -0.56
C SER A 130 -13.41 8.52 0.67
N SER A 131 -12.71 9.65 0.62
CA SER A 131 -11.69 10.03 1.62
C SER A 131 -12.11 11.15 2.57
N ASP A 132 -13.30 11.73 2.42
CA ASP A 132 -13.78 12.76 3.37
C ASP A 132 -13.93 12.21 4.79
N VAL A 133 -14.25 10.92 4.95
CA VAL A 133 -14.28 10.24 6.26
C VAL A 133 -12.90 10.26 6.91
N VAL A 134 -11.83 10.08 6.13
CA VAL A 134 -10.45 10.11 6.63
C VAL A 134 -10.07 11.52 7.07
N VAL A 135 -10.43 12.54 6.29
CA VAL A 135 -10.20 13.95 6.66
C VAL A 135 -10.92 14.29 7.97
N GLN A 136 -12.16 13.83 8.14
CA GLN A 136 -12.93 14.02 9.38
C GLN A 136 -12.26 13.30 10.56
N LEU A 137 -11.82 12.05 10.38
CA LEU A 137 -11.09 11.31 11.41
C LEU A 137 -9.83 12.05 11.85
N VAL A 138 -9.03 12.56 10.90
CA VAL A 138 -7.80 13.31 11.23
C VAL A 138 -8.13 14.61 11.98
N ASN A 139 -9.17 15.33 11.60
CA ASN A 139 -9.59 16.55 12.31
C ASN A 139 -10.10 16.25 13.72
N LEU A 140 -10.80 15.13 13.91
CA LEU A 140 -11.24 14.67 15.23
C LEU A 140 -10.04 14.32 16.10
N ALA A 141 -9.07 13.55 15.58
CA ALA A 141 -7.85 13.19 16.29
C ALA A 141 -7.02 14.43 16.68
N ALA A 142 -7.04 15.48 15.85
CA ALA A 142 -6.33 16.72 16.14
C ALA A 142 -6.95 17.56 17.26
N ALA A 143 -8.22 17.33 17.62
CA ALA A 143 -8.90 18.00 18.73
C ALA A 143 -8.73 19.53 18.73
N GLY A 144 -8.81 20.16 17.56
CA GLY A 144 -8.63 21.61 17.38
C GLY A 144 -7.19 22.09 17.18
N THR A 145 -6.22 21.18 17.16
CA THR A 145 -4.84 21.48 16.74
C THR A 145 -4.83 21.95 15.27
N ASP A 146 -4.13 23.04 14.98
CA ASP A 146 -3.99 23.55 13.62
C ASP A 146 -3.14 22.60 12.76
N LEU A 147 -3.71 22.07 11.68
CA LEU A 147 -3.07 21.12 10.76
C LEU A 147 -2.59 21.78 9.44
N THR A 148 -2.54 23.11 9.38
CA THR A 148 -2.22 23.86 8.16
C THR A 148 -0.91 23.39 7.52
N VAL A 149 0.14 23.13 8.31
CA VAL A 149 1.44 22.68 7.81
C VAL A 149 1.31 21.32 7.10
N GLY A 150 0.58 20.37 7.68
CA GLY A 150 0.31 19.06 7.12
C GLY A 150 -0.46 19.15 5.81
N VAL A 151 -1.53 19.94 5.79
CA VAL A 151 -2.33 20.17 4.58
C VAL A 151 -1.48 20.81 3.47
N GLN A 152 -0.61 21.77 3.80
CA GLN A 152 0.34 22.37 2.85
C GLN A 152 1.35 21.34 2.31
N ARG A 153 1.88 20.45 3.17
CA ARG A 153 2.75 19.35 2.73
C ARG A 153 2.01 18.42 1.76
N GLY A 154 0.73 18.13 1.99
CA GLY A 154 -0.11 17.34 1.09
C GLY A 154 -0.31 18.02 -0.26
N ALA A 155 -0.64 19.32 -0.27
CA ALA A 155 -0.77 20.09 -1.51
C ALA A 155 0.54 20.14 -2.30
N ARG A 156 1.68 20.31 -1.62
CA ARG A 156 3.00 20.26 -2.25
C ARG A 156 3.29 18.90 -2.87
N TRP A 157 2.97 17.81 -2.18
CA TRP A 157 3.12 16.46 -2.73
C TRP A 157 2.29 16.30 -4.02
N ILE A 158 1.02 16.70 -4.00
CA ILE A 158 0.12 16.62 -5.17
C ILE A 158 0.70 17.40 -6.36
N GLN A 159 1.23 18.59 -6.11
CA GLN A 159 1.86 19.40 -7.16
C GLN A 159 3.07 18.70 -7.78
N LEU A 160 3.95 18.10 -6.97
CA LEU A 160 5.11 17.35 -7.46
C LEU A 160 4.68 16.10 -8.24
N TYR A 161 3.73 15.34 -7.70
CA TYR A 161 3.16 14.15 -8.36
C TYR A 161 2.65 14.47 -9.77
N ARG A 162 1.90 15.55 -9.93
CA ARG A 162 1.35 15.98 -11.23
C ARG A 162 2.39 16.47 -12.23
N THR A 163 3.47 17.09 -11.74
CA THR A 163 4.43 17.80 -12.60
C THR A 163 5.63 16.95 -13.01
N ARG A 164 6.06 16.03 -12.14
CA ARG A 164 7.29 15.24 -12.37
C ARG A 164 7.06 13.74 -12.33
N GLY A 165 5.87 13.28 -11.93
CA GLY A 165 5.68 11.92 -11.46
C GLY A 165 6.43 11.69 -10.13
N VAL A 166 6.14 10.59 -9.45
CA VAL A 166 6.86 10.21 -8.22
C VAL A 166 7.52 8.87 -8.47
N THR A 167 8.85 8.87 -8.48
CA THR A 167 9.67 7.67 -8.43
C THR A 167 9.97 7.36 -6.98
N VAL A 168 9.32 6.33 -6.44
CA VAL A 168 9.64 5.84 -5.09
C VAL A 168 10.76 4.82 -5.26
N GLU A 169 11.97 5.20 -4.84
CA GLU A 169 13.12 4.30 -4.81
C GLU A 169 13.17 3.56 -3.47
N GLY A 170 13.59 2.30 -3.49
CA GLY A 170 13.76 1.48 -2.29
C GLY A 170 12.70 0.40 -2.10
N SER A 171 12.66 -0.17 -0.90
CA SER A 171 11.79 -1.29 -0.55
C SER A 171 11.12 -1.05 0.80
N PRO A 172 9.81 -1.32 0.95
CA PRO A 172 9.16 -1.24 2.26
C PRO A 172 9.65 -2.32 3.24
N CYS A 173 10.42 -3.30 2.78
CA CYS A 173 10.94 -4.39 3.60
C CYS A 173 12.31 -4.09 4.23
N GLN A 174 12.98 -3.04 3.76
CA GLN A 174 14.22 -2.50 4.32
C GLN A 174 14.07 -0.98 4.41
N PRO A 175 13.37 -0.45 5.42
CA PRO A 175 13.37 0.99 5.66
C PRO A 175 14.80 1.42 5.94
N GLY A 176 15.34 2.31 5.11
CA GLY A 176 16.67 2.90 5.28
C GLY A 176 16.78 3.78 6.52
#